data_AF-A0A3L8AVB4-F1
#
_entry.id   AF-A0A3L8AVB4-F1
#
_cell.length_a   1.000
_cell.length_b   1.000
_cell.length_c   1.000
_cell.angle_alpha   90.00
_cell.angle_beta   90.00
_cell.angle_gamma   90.00
#
_symmetry.space_group_name_H-M   'P 1'
#
loop_
_entity.id
_entity.type
_entity.pdbx_description
1 polymer ?
#
loop_
_entity_poly.entity_id
_entity_poly.type
_entity_poly.pdbx_seq_one_letter_code
_entity_poly.pdbx_strand_id
1 'polypeptide(L)'
;MQLLGQNYWGGVCGFVSVVHGILLSSSDSNALDGLSKNELEYNLGLSVLEFLRYAKVSKPEVATEMVNFTRAFGGAHANKTIDSLIQECQTAVQAIKGGTNGNKATEAGWGVAMTKNALKEYIKWVGGTATEVPHTDVWSQQNLRNFRNCVCGVGNTAHRNTQYLGLRHWVYINEAGQMYNWGATTDLANSADRPYPRADHNYLVHVLSLG
;
A
#
# COMPACT_ATOMS: atom_id res chain seq x y z
N MET A 1 -0.08 6.72 -16.53
CA MET A 1 -0.46 7.92 -15.75
C MET A 1 -0.32 7.56 -14.27
N GLN A 2 0.43 8.30 -13.46
CA GLN A 2 0.55 8.00 -12.01
C GLN A 2 -0.80 8.32 -11.33
N LEU A 3 -1.58 7.28 -11.03
CA LEU A 3 -2.93 7.44 -10.48
C LEU A 3 -2.91 8.11 -9.09
N LEU A 4 -1.88 7.85 -8.28
CA LEU A 4 -1.75 8.34 -6.91
C LEU A 4 -0.35 8.90 -6.69
N GLY A 5 -0.21 10.20 -6.46
CA GLY A 5 1.13 10.79 -6.27
C GLY A 5 1.74 10.31 -4.95
N GLN A 6 2.94 9.72 -5.02
CA GLN A 6 3.69 9.22 -3.85
C GLN A 6 3.87 10.30 -2.76
N ASN A 7 4.08 11.55 -3.17
CA ASN A 7 4.23 12.71 -2.28
C ASN A 7 2.94 13.12 -1.56
N TYR A 8 1.80 12.48 -1.89
CA TYR A 8 0.49 12.77 -1.30
C TYR A 8 -0.06 11.60 -0.49
N TRP A 9 0.26 10.37 -0.91
CA TRP A 9 -0.28 9.14 -0.34
C TRP A 9 0.77 8.31 0.41
N GLY A 10 1.96 8.89 0.68
CA GLY A 10 3.04 8.24 1.42
C GLY A 10 2.51 7.51 2.65
N GLY A 11 2.77 6.20 2.74
CA GLY A 11 2.27 5.33 3.81
C GLY A 11 1.16 4.37 3.37
N VAL A 12 0.24 4.73 2.46
CA VAL A 12 -0.91 3.85 2.12
C VAL A 12 -0.64 2.85 0.98
N CYS A 13 0.62 2.58 0.65
CA CYS A 13 1.03 1.68 -0.43
C CYS A 13 0.39 0.28 -0.35
N GLY A 14 0.15 -0.23 0.85
CA GLY A 14 -0.55 -1.49 1.08
C GLY A 14 -1.99 -1.45 0.54
N PHE A 15 -2.75 -0.42 0.91
CA PHE A 15 -4.12 -0.21 0.43
C PHE A 15 -4.17 -0.09 -1.10
N VAL A 16 -3.27 0.71 -1.68
CA VAL A 16 -3.17 0.90 -3.12
C VAL A 16 -2.91 -0.43 -3.83
N SER A 17 -1.92 -1.19 -3.36
CA SER A 17 -1.57 -2.48 -3.95
C SER A 17 -2.72 -3.47 -3.92
N VAL A 18 -3.52 -3.47 -2.85
CA VAL A 18 -4.69 -4.35 -2.71
C VAL A 18 -5.86 -3.91 -3.57
N VAL A 19 -6.13 -2.61 -3.67
CA VAL A 19 -7.15 -2.09 -4.58
C VAL A 19 -6.81 -2.46 -6.04
N HIS A 20 -5.54 -2.33 -6.43
CA HIS A 20 -5.08 -2.82 -7.74
C HIS A 20 -5.19 -4.34 -7.89
N GLY A 21 -4.94 -5.10 -6.83
CA GLY A 21 -4.92 -6.56 -6.91
C GLY A 21 -6.26 -7.26 -6.82
N ILE A 22 -7.28 -6.64 -6.21
CA ILE A 22 -8.60 -7.27 -5.98
C ILE A 22 -9.69 -6.61 -6.85
N LEU A 23 -9.69 -5.28 -6.93
CA LEU A 23 -10.77 -4.55 -7.60
C LEU A 23 -10.51 -4.37 -9.10
N LEU A 24 -9.26 -4.42 -9.55
CA LEU A 24 -8.90 -4.22 -10.96
C LEU A 24 -8.56 -5.49 -11.74
N SER A 25 -8.27 -6.60 -11.06
CA SER A 25 -7.91 -7.88 -11.68
C SER A 25 -9.12 -8.75 -12.01
N SER A 26 -10.30 -8.43 -11.46
CA SER A 26 -11.51 -9.26 -11.52
C SER A 26 -12.41 -8.96 -12.72
N SER A 27 -12.08 -8.00 -13.58
CA SER A 27 -12.83 -7.71 -14.81
C SER A 27 -11.91 -7.30 -15.96
N ASP A 28 -12.18 -7.81 -17.17
CA ASP A 28 -11.55 -7.39 -18.44
C ASP A 28 -11.79 -5.89 -18.77
N SER A 29 -12.60 -5.20 -17.97
CA SER A 29 -12.70 -3.74 -17.87
C SER A 29 -11.95 -3.27 -16.63
N ASN A 30 -11.11 -2.23 -16.68
CA ASN A 30 -10.58 -1.71 -15.42
C ASN A 30 -11.78 -1.22 -14.60
N ALA A 31 -12.00 -1.71 -13.38
CA ALA A 31 -13.02 -1.16 -12.47
C ALA A 31 -12.79 0.33 -12.11
N LEU A 32 -11.69 0.91 -12.59
CA LEU A 32 -11.37 2.33 -12.53
C LEU A 32 -11.62 3.09 -13.85
N ASP A 33 -12.02 2.40 -14.93
CA ASP A 33 -12.35 3.04 -16.20
C ASP A 33 -13.60 3.93 -16.02
N GLY A 34 -13.47 5.20 -16.43
CA GLY A 34 -14.53 6.21 -16.30
C GLY A 34 -14.48 7.04 -15.01
N LEU A 35 -13.64 6.70 -14.03
CA LEU A 35 -13.43 7.54 -12.84
C LEU A 35 -12.32 8.58 -13.08
N SER A 36 -12.59 9.82 -12.71
CA SER A 36 -11.57 10.87 -12.63
C SER A 36 -10.56 10.56 -11.53
N LYS A 37 -9.36 11.14 -11.64
CA LYS A 37 -8.32 11.01 -10.60
C LYS A 37 -8.83 11.40 -9.20
N ASN A 38 -9.66 12.43 -9.10
CA ASN A 38 -10.20 12.88 -7.82
C ASN A 38 -11.19 11.86 -7.23
N GLU A 39 -11.99 11.18 -8.08
CA GLU A 39 -12.90 10.13 -7.62
C GLU A 39 -12.13 8.90 -7.14
N LEU A 40 -11.04 8.53 -7.83
CA LEU A 40 -10.15 7.46 -7.38
C LEU A 40 -9.50 7.76 -6.03
N GLU A 41 -8.97 8.96 -5.89
CA GLU A 41 -8.38 9.46 -4.64
C GLU A 41 -9.42 9.51 -3.51
N TYR A 42 -10.63 9.98 -3.79
CA TYR A 42 -11.72 10.02 -2.84
C TYR A 42 -12.16 8.63 -2.37
N ASN A 43 -12.37 7.70 -3.31
CA ASN A 43 -12.80 6.33 -3.02
C ASN A 43 -11.73 5.55 -2.24
N LEU A 44 -10.46 5.73 -2.59
CA LEU A 44 -9.35 5.17 -1.81
C LEU A 44 -9.35 5.72 -0.39
N GLY A 45 -9.45 7.04 -0.24
CA GLY A 45 -9.48 7.68 1.07
C GLY A 45 -10.65 7.22 1.93
N LEU A 46 -11.84 7.04 1.34
CA LEU A 46 -12.99 6.44 2.03
C LEU A 46 -12.72 5.01 2.48
N SER A 47 -12.15 4.16 1.60
CA SER A 47 -11.82 2.78 1.96
C SER A 47 -10.84 2.72 3.15
N VAL A 48 -9.79 3.56 3.13
CA VAL A 48 -8.84 3.65 4.25
C VAL A 48 -9.55 4.11 5.53
N LEU A 49 -10.35 5.18 5.46
CA LEU A 49 -11.06 5.73 6.61
C LEU A 49 -12.00 4.69 7.25
N GLU A 50 -12.78 4.00 6.43
CA GLU A 50 -13.72 2.98 6.92
C GLU A 50 -12.98 1.77 7.49
N PHE A 51 -11.86 1.36 6.88
CA PHE A 51 -11.04 0.29 7.46
C PHE A 51 -10.42 0.70 8.81
N LEU A 52 -9.94 1.94 8.96
CA LEU A 52 -9.41 2.42 10.24
C LEU A 52 -10.49 2.41 11.34
N ARG A 53 -11.71 2.83 11.01
CA ARG A 53 -12.86 2.80 11.93
C ARG A 53 -13.24 1.37 12.30
N TYR A 54 -13.32 0.48 11.32
CA TYR A 54 -13.56 -0.94 11.53
C TYR A 54 -12.48 -1.55 12.43
N ALA A 55 -11.20 -1.31 12.12
CA ALA A 55 -10.08 -1.87 12.88
C ALA A 55 -10.08 -1.38 14.34
N LYS A 56 -10.35 -0.08 14.57
CA LYS A 56 -10.46 0.48 15.92
C LYS A 56 -11.44 -0.28 16.81
N VAL A 57 -12.59 -0.69 16.26
CA VAL A 57 -13.69 -1.29 17.03
C VAL A 57 -13.63 -2.82 17.02
N SER A 58 -13.39 -3.41 15.86
CA SER A 58 -13.57 -4.85 15.61
C SER A 58 -12.25 -5.63 15.58
N LYS A 59 -11.11 -4.96 15.39
CA LYS A 59 -9.76 -5.53 15.27
C LYS A 59 -8.70 -4.68 15.99
N PRO A 60 -8.86 -4.42 17.30
CA PRO A 60 -7.98 -3.50 18.04
C PRO A 60 -6.49 -3.89 17.99
N GLU A 61 -6.19 -5.18 17.84
CA GLU A 61 -4.85 -5.71 17.62
C GLU A 61 -4.25 -5.23 16.29
N VAL A 62 -5.05 -5.24 15.21
CA VAL A 62 -4.65 -4.76 13.88
C VAL A 62 -4.49 -3.23 13.90
N ALA A 63 -5.41 -2.52 14.58
CA ALA A 63 -5.29 -1.08 14.75
C ALA A 63 -3.99 -0.69 15.49
N THR A 64 -3.65 -1.42 16.55
CA THR A 64 -2.42 -1.20 17.32
C THR A 64 -1.18 -1.51 16.49
N GLU A 65 -1.19 -2.60 15.73
CA GLU A 65 -0.09 -2.95 14.83
C GLU A 65 0.15 -1.89 13.75
N MET A 66 -0.92 -1.39 13.11
CA MET A 66 -0.82 -0.29 12.12
C MET A 66 -0.26 0.99 12.74
N VAL A 67 -0.73 1.37 13.93
CA VAL A 67 -0.22 2.56 14.64
C VAL A 67 1.26 2.40 14.98
N ASN A 68 1.65 1.26 15.54
CA ASN A 68 3.04 1.02 15.93
C ASN A 68 3.97 0.98 14.73
N PHE A 69 3.55 0.37 13.62
CA PHE A 69 4.34 0.35 12.40
C PHE A 69 4.44 1.74 11.77
N THR A 70 3.34 2.51 11.74
CA THR A 70 3.35 3.90 11.27
C THR A 70 4.31 4.77 12.10
N ARG A 71 4.30 4.64 13.43
CA ARG A 71 5.23 5.35 14.33
C ARG A 71 6.70 5.00 14.08
N ALA A 72 7.00 3.78 13.61
CA ALA A 72 8.37 3.34 13.35
C ALA A 72 9.06 4.10 12.20
N PHE A 73 8.30 4.85 11.38
CA PHE A 73 8.86 5.77 10.39
C PHE A 73 9.34 7.09 11.00
N GLY A 74 9.01 7.38 12.26
CA GLY A 74 9.47 8.56 13.00
C GLY A 74 8.89 9.88 12.45
N GLY A 75 9.56 10.99 12.77
CA GLY A 75 9.18 12.32 12.30
C GLY A 75 7.72 12.68 12.63
N ALA A 76 6.97 13.12 11.61
CA ALA A 76 5.55 13.46 11.75
C ALA A 76 4.68 12.28 12.22
N HIS A 77 5.15 11.04 12.12
CA HIS A 77 4.40 9.83 12.48
C HIS A 77 4.62 9.37 13.92
N ALA A 78 5.62 9.89 14.63
CA ALA A 78 6.09 9.34 15.92
C ALA A 78 5.01 9.28 17.02
N ASN A 79 4.06 10.22 17.00
CA ASN A 79 3.03 10.36 18.04
C ASN A 79 1.62 10.01 17.57
N LYS A 80 1.47 9.42 16.37
CA LYS A 80 0.14 9.11 15.81
C LYS A 80 -0.61 8.13 16.69
N THR A 81 -1.92 8.29 16.83
CA THR A 81 -2.82 7.32 17.43
C THR A 81 -3.82 6.85 16.38
N ILE A 82 -4.59 5.79 16.66
CA ILE A 82 -5.65 5.39 15.72
C ILE A 82 -6.65 6.53 15.51
N ASP A 83 -6.93 7.31 16.56
CA ASP A 83 -7.84 8.46 16.49
C ASP A 83 -7.25 9.62 15.67
N SER A 84 -5.96 9.90 15.82
CA SER A 84 -5.32 10.94 15.01
C SER A 84 -5.32 10.52 13.53
N LEU A 85 -5.01 9.25 13.23
CA LEU A 85 -5.03 8.74 11.85
C LEU A 85 -6.43 8.81 11.23
N ILE A 86 -7.48 8.43 11.98
CA ILE A 86 -8.88 8.57 11.53
C ILE A 86 -9.21 10.04 11.23
N GLN A 87 -8.89 10.94 12.16
CA GLN A 87 -9.22 12.36 12.03
C GLN A 87 -8.49 13.02 10.85
N GLU A 88 -7.21 12.72 10.68
CA GLU A 88 -6.39 13.28 9.60
C GLU A 88 -6.81 12.71 8.23
N CYS A 89 -7.10 11.41 8.15
CA CYS A 89 -7.65 10.78 6.95
C CYS A 89 -9.02 11.38 6.59
N GLN A 90 -9.92 11.55 7.57
CA GLN A 90 -11.21 12.19 7.38
C GLN A 90 -11.06 13.63 6.86
N THR A 91 -10.11 14.39 7.41
CA THR A 91 -9.82 15.76 6.96
C THR A 91 -9.35 15.76 5.51
N ALA A 92 -8.45 14.84 5.14
CA ALA A 92 -7.96 14.70 3.76
C ALA A 92 -9.10 14.32 2.79
N VAL A 93 -9.95 13.36 3.15
CA VAL A 93 -11.10 12.94 2.34
C VAL A 93 -12.08 14.09 2.10
N GLN A 94 -12.38 14.89 3.13
CA GLN A 94 -13.27 16.06 2.98
C GLN A 94 -12.66 17.15 2.09
N ALA A 95 -11.34 17.34 2.15
CA ALA A 95 -10.65 18.29 1.27
C ALA A 95 -10.72 17.85 -0.20
N ILE A 96 -10.55 16.56 -0.49
CA ILE A 96 -10.68 15.98 -1.84
C ILE A 96 -12.12 16.18 -2.37
N LYS A 97 -13.14 15.91 -1.54
CA LYS A 97 -14.57 16.09 -1.88
C LYS A 97 -14.90 17.54 -2.26
N GLY A 98 -14.25 18.52 -1.61
CA GLY A 98 -14.47 19.94 -1.84
C GLY A 98 -13.90 20.49 -3.16
N GLY A 99 -13.23 19.66 -3.98
CA GLY A 99 -12.73 20.06 -5.30
C GLY A 99 -11.62 21.11 -5.29
N THR A 100 -11.06 21.44 -4.12
CA THR A 100 -9.99 22.44 -4.02
C THR A 100 -8.64 21.77 -4.25
N ASN A 101 -7.97 22.19 -5.33
CA ASN A 101 -6.61 21.78 -5.70
C ASN A 101 -5.51 22.08 -4.64
N GLY A 102 -5.88 22.56 -3.44
CA GLY A 102 -4.97 23.21 -2.48
C GLY A 102 -4.69 22.48 -1.16
N ASN A 103 -5.62 21.70 -0.61
CA ASN A 103 -5.40 20.96 0.64
C ASN A 103 -5.20 19.47 0.36
N LYS A 104 -4.24 19.17 -0.51
CA LYS A 104 -3.84 17.78 -0.76
C LYS A 104 -3.25 17.21 0.53
N ALA A 105 -3.61 15.97 0.84
CA ALA A 105 -2.88 15.13 1.77
C ALA A 105 -1.37 15.34 1.57
N THR A 106 -0.70 16.01 2.51
CA THR A 106 0.75 16.13 2.47
C THR A 106 1.35 14.87 3.10
N GLU A 107 2.61 14.54 2.77
CA GLU A 107 3.38 13.50 3.48
C GLU A 107 3.34 13.65 5.01
N ALA A 108 3.10 14.87 5.51
CA ALA A 108 2.97 15.16 6.94
C ALA A 108 1.61 14.75 7.56
N GLY A 109 0.63 14.35 6.74
CA GLY A 109 -0.78 14.37 7.12
C GLY A 109 -1.29 13.12 7.83
N TRP A 110 -1.38 11.98 7.15
CA TRP A 110 -2.18 10.84 7.64
C TRP A 110 -1.71 9.46 7.16
N GLY A 111 -0.56 9.37 6.50
CA GLY A 111 -0.05 8.11 5.96
C GLY A 111 -0.14 6.95 6.95
N VAL A 112 -0.83 5.87 6.57
CA VAL A 112 -1.03 4.68 7.40
C VAL A 112 -0.20 3.54 6.83
N ALA A 113 0.91 3.22 7.48
CA ALA A 113 1.73 2.09 7.09
C ALA A 113 1.08 0.77 7.52
N MET A 114 1.11 -0.23 6.65
CA MET A 114 0.57 -1.56 6.93
C MET A 114 1.68 -2.60 7.04
N THR A 115 1.67 -3.36 8.12
CA THR A 115 2.43 -4.61 8.20
C THR A 115 1.78 -5.68 7.33
N LYS A 116 2.43 -6.84 7.20
CA LYS A 116 1.84 -8.01 6.55
C LYS A 116 0.47 -8.37 7.12
N ASN A 117 0.34 -8.44 8.44
CA ASN A 117 -0.90 -8.89 9.08
C ASN A 117 -2.03 -7.89 8.90
N ALA A 118 -1.73 -6.59 9.05
CA ALA A 118 -2.69 -5.54 8.78
C ALA A 118 -3.16 -5.57 7.31
N LEU A 119 -2.23 -5.79 6.38
CA LEU A 119 -2.54 -5.91 4.96
C LEU A 119 -3.46 -7.10 4.67
N LYS A 120 -3.19 -8.26 5.28
CA LYS A 120 -4.04 -9.45 5.16
C LYS A 120 -5.45 -9.22 5.74
N GLU A 121 -5.56 -8.51 6.86
CA GLU A 121 -6.88 -8.17 7.43
C GLU A 121 -7.64 -7.21 6.50
N TYR A 122 -6.98 -6.23 5.90
CA TYR A 122 -7.61 -5.35 4.92
C TYR A 122 -8.09 -6.12 3.69
N ILE A 123 -7.26 -7.01 3.14
CA ILE A 123 -7.63 -7.90 2.01
C ILE A 123 -8.88 -8.72 2.35
N LYS A 124 -8.91 -9.32 3.54
CA LYS A 124 -10.07 -10.05 4.03
C LYS A 124 -11.31 -9.16 4.20
N TRP A 125 -11.13 -7.95 4.73
CA TRP A 125 -12.22 -7.01 4.96
C TRP A 125 -12.88 -6.55 3.66
N VAL A 126 -12.11 -6.35 2.59
CA VAL A 126 -12.65 -6.05 1.25
C VAL A 126 -13.17 -7.29 0.51
N GLY A 127 -13.18 -8.47 1.15
CA GLY A 127 -13.77 -9.70 0.62
C GLY A 127 -12.83 -10.61 -0.17
N GLY A 128 -11.53 -10.31 -0.23
CA GLY A 128 -10.53 -11.17 -0.89
C GLY A 128 -9.81 -12.11 0.07
N THR A 129 -8.88 -12.88 -0.47
CA THR A 129 -7.98 -13.73 0.33
C THR A 129 -6.52 -13.47 -0.01
N ALA A 130 -5.64 -13.75 0.95
CA ALA A 130 -4.19 -13.65 0.73
C ALA A 130 -3.42 -14.71 1.50
N THR A 131 -2.53 -15.39 0.78
CA THR A 131 -1.62 -16.41 1.31
C THR A 131 -0.19 -15.95 1.13
N GLU A 132 0.61 -16.02 2.19
CA GLU A 132 2.04 -15.75 2.08
C GLU A 132 2.72 -16.91 1.35
N VAL A 133 3.50 -16.59 0.33
CA VAL A 133 4.20 -17.60 -0.49
C VAL A 133 5.69 -17.58 -0.21
N PRO A 134 6.37 -18.74 -0.28
CA PRO A 134 7.82 -18.79 -0.19
C PRO A 134 8.48 -17.94 -1.28
N HIS A 135 9.52 -17.20 -0.92
CA HIS A 135 10.27 -16.38 -1.86
C HIS A 135 11.76 -16.34 -1.48
N THR A 136 12.58 -15.86 -2.40
CA THR A 136 13.96 -15.44 -2.09
C THR A 136 13.96 -13.97 -1.66
N ASP A 137 14.98 -13.52 -0.93
CA ASP A 137 15.09 -12.12 -0.50
C ASP A 137 15.46 -11.16 -1.66
N VAL A 138 15.51 -11.64 -2.91
CA VAL A 138 16.03 -10.90 -4.06
C VAL A 138 15.00 -9.91 -4.60
N TRP A 139 15.29 -8.61 -4.50
CA TRP A 139 14.48 -7.54 -5.10
C TRP A 139 14.96 -7.16 -6.50
N SER A 140 14.60 -7.97 -7.50
CA SER A 140 14.96 -7.76 -8.91
C SER A 140 13.76 -7.93 -9.85
N GLN A 141 13.84 -7.31 -11.04
CA GLN A 141 12.77 -7.40 -12.04
C GLN A 141 12.50 -8.85 -12.46
N GLN A 142 13.56 -9.65 -12.68
CA GLN A 142 13.43 -11.07 -13.06
C GLN A 142 12.77 -11.92 -11.97
N ASN A 143 12.94 -11.58 -10.68
CA ASN A 143 12.32 -12.32 -9.59
C ASN A 143 10.85 -11.91 -9.44
N LEU A 144 10.58 -10.60 -9.43
CA LEU A 144 9.25 -10.05 -9.19
C LEU A 144 8.23 -10.47 -10.24
N ARG A 145 8.62 -10.55 -11.52
CA ARG A 145 7.71 -10.93 -12.62
C ARG A 145 7.13 -12.35 -12.49
N ASN A 146 7.70 -13.19 -11.62
CA ASN A 146 7.21 -14.55 -11.36
C ASN A 146 6.14 -14.59 -10.26
N PHE A 147 6.06 -13.57 -9.41
CA PHE A 147 5.04 -13.45 -8.37
C PHE A 147 3.77 -12.81 -8.94
N ARG A 148 3.15 -13.44 -9.93
CA ARG A 148 1.93 -12.95 -10.56
C ARG A 148 0.76 -12.96 -9.57
N ASN A 149 -0.11 -11.97 -9.69
CA ASN A 149 -1.22 -11.71 -8.78
C ASN A 149 -0.79 -11.69 -7.30
N CYS A 150 0.36 -11.09 -7.02
CA CYS A 150 0.91 -11.01 -5.67
C CYS A 150 1.12 -9.56 -5.25
N VAL A 151 0.88 -9.28 -3.97
CA VAL A 151 1.34 -8.07 -3.30
C VAL A 151 2.70 -8.35 -2.66
N CYS A 152 3.73 -7.64 -3.12
CA CYS A 152 5.12 -7.82 -2.72
C CYS A 152 5.57 -6.67 -1.81
N GLY A 153 6.08 -7.01 -0.63
CA GLY A 153 6.66 -6.07 0.33
C GLY A 153 8.14 -5.91 0.09
N VAL A 154 8.62 -4.67 -0.01
CA VAL A 154 10.05 -4.36 -0.19
C VAL A 154 10.56 -3.58 1.01
N GLY A 155 11.81 -3.85 1.38
CA GLY A 155 12.43 -3.27 2.54
C GLY A 155 13.90 -2.91 2.36
N ASN A 156 14.49 -2.46 3.46
CA ASN A 156 15.91 -2.16 3.58
C ASN A 156 16.62 -3.27 4.35
N THR A 157 17.55 -3.96 3.68
CA THR A 157 18.35 -5.07 4.21
C THR A 157 19.08 -4.69 5.50
N ALA A 158 19.52 -3.42 5.63
CA ALA A 158 20.17 -2.92 6.83
C ALA A 158 19.29 -3.02 8.09
N HIS A 159 17.97 -3.15 7.92
CA HIS A 159 16.99 -3.26 8.99
C HIS A 159 16.28 -4.62 9.02
N ARG A 160 16.80 -5.64 8.33
CA ARG A 160 16.15 -6.97 8.26
C ARG A 160 15.95 -7.66 9.61
N ASN A 161 16.76 -7.30 10.62
CA ASN A 161 16.70 -7.84 11.97
C ASN A 161 15.81 -7.00 12.93
N THR A 162 15.10 -6.00 12.41
CA THR A 162 14.15 -5.20 13.21
C THR A 162 12.79 -5.89 13.30
N GLN A 163 11.93 -5.44 14.21
CA GLN A 163 10.58 -5.99 14.41
C GLN A 163 9.77 -6.12 13.10
N TYR A 164 9.93 -5.18 12.18
CA TYR A 164 9.18 -5.14 10.92
C TYR A 164 9.99 -5.59 9.71
N LEU A 165 11.11 -6.28 9.94
CA LEU A 165 11.98 -6.81 8.87
C LEU A 165 12.32 -5.73 7.83
N GLY A 166 12.60 -4.51 8.28
CA GLY A 166 12.95 -3.41 7.39
C GLY A 166 11.92 -3.05 6.30
N LEU A 167 10.67 -3.53 6.39
CA LEU A 167 9.60 -3.25 5.42
C LEU A 167 9.41 -1.74 5.24
N ARG A 168 9.39 -1.29 3.98
CA ARG A 168 9.25 0.13 3.63
C ARG A 168 8.06 0.41 2.72
N HIS A 169 7.70 -0.55 1.87
CA HIS A 169 6.74 -0.31 0.79
C HIS A 169 6.09 -1.60 0.29
N TRP A 170 4.93 -1.47 -0.33
CA TRP A 170 4.19 -2.54 -0.98
C TRP A 170 3.95 -2.21 -2.45
N VAL A 171 4.12 -3.20 -3.32
CA VAL A 171 3.75 -3.12 -4.74
C VAL A 171 2.86 -4.30 -5.11
N TYR A 172 2.06 -4.17 -6.16
CA TYR A 172 1.29 -5.28 -6.72
C TYR A 172 1.93 -5.73 -8.04
N ILE A 173 1.99 -7.04 -8.26
CA ILE A 173 2.38 -7.63 -9.55
C ILE A 173 1.13 -8.27 -10.14
N ASN A 174 0.70 -7.81 -11.32
CA ASN A 174 -0.51 -8.32 -11.96
C ASN A 174 -0.30 -9.69 -12.64
N GLU A 175 -1.37 -10.24 -13.20
CA GLU A 175 -1.34 -11.50 -13.96
C GLU A 175 -0.41 -11.46 -15.18
N ALA A 176 -0.22 -10.29 -15.79
CA ALA A 176 0.73 -10.10 -16.89
C ALA A 176 2.20 -10.01 -16.44
N GLY A 177 2.48 -10.03 -15.12
CA GLY A 177 3.82 -9.89 -14.57
C GLY A 177 4.34 -8.44 -14.57
N GLN A 178 3.45 -7.46 -14.68
CA GLN A 178 3.75 -6.04 -14.60
C GLN A 178 3.60 -5.55 -13.16
N MET A 179 4.47 -4.64 -12.74
CA MET A 179 4.42 -4.06 -11.40
C MET A 179 3.56 -2.80 -11.40
N TYR A 180 2.64 -2.71 -10.43
CA TYR A 180 1.88 -1.53 -10.07
C TYR A 180 2.47 -0.91 -8.81
N ASN A 181 2.93 0.33 -8.94
CA ASN A 181 3.51 1.09 -7.86
C ASN A 181 2.94 2.52 -7.88
N TRP A 182 2.18 2.90 -6.85
CA TRP A 182 1.53 4.22 -6.76
C TRP A 182 0.75 4.61 -8.02
N GLY A 183 0.09 3.62 -8.64
CA GLY A 183 -0.68 3.83 -9.87
C GLY A 183 0.16 4.01 -11.14
N ALA A 184 1.49 3.86 -11.09
CA ALA A 184 2.31 3.66 -12.27
C ALA A 184 2.47 2.17 -12.54
N THR A 185 2.36 1.78 -13.82
CA THR A 185 2.63 0.43 -14.29
C THR A 185 4.05 0.38 -14.85
N THR A 186 4.78 -0.67 -14.50
CA THR A 186 6.16 -0.92 -14.96
C THR A 186 6.26 -2.33 -15.52
N ASP A 187 6.68 -2.44 -16.77
CA ASP A 187 7.05 -3.71 -17.37
C ASP A 187 8.35 -4.21 -16.76
N LEU A 188 8.31 -5.40 -16.16
CA LEU A 188 9.47 -6.01 -15.53
C LEU A 188 10.27 -6.82 -16.56
N ALA A 189 11.52 -6.42 -16.78
CA ALA A 189 12.44 -7.12 -17.67
C ALA A 189 12.97 -8.42 -17.04
N ASN A 190 13.54 -9.29 -17.88
CA ASN A 190 14.37 -10.41 -17.40
C ASN A 190 15.78 -9.90 -17.02
N SER A 191 15.87 -9.12 -15.94
CA SER A 191 17.13 -8.56 -15.45
C SER A 191 17.27 -8.71 -13.92
N ALA A 192 18.52 -8.81 -13.47
CA ALA A 192 18.89 -8.75 -12.05
C ALA A 192 18.75 -7.33 -11.46
N ASP A 193 18.52 -6.31 -12.29
CA ASP A 193 18.32 -4.93 -11.85
C ASP A 193 17.10 -4.77 -10.94
N ARG A 194 17.15 -3.75 -10.07
CA ARG A 194 15.97 -3.32 -9.30
C ARG A 194 14.91 -2.73 -10.24
N PRO A 195 13.61 -2.82 -9.89
CA PRO A 195 12.54 -2.20 -10.68
C PRO A 195 12.59 -0.66 -10.69
N TYR A 196 13.22 -0.04 -9.69
CA TYR A 196 13.41 1.41 -9.62
C TYR A 196 14.61 1.78 -8.71
N PRO A 197 15.25 2.95 -8.91
CA PRO A 197 16.49 3.33 -8.22
C PRO A 197 16.24 3.95 -6.83
N ARG A 198 15.82 3.14 -5.85
CA ARG A 198 15.71 3.57 -4.43
C ARG A 198 16.67 2.77 -3.56
N ALA A 199 17.46 3.46 -2.74
CA ALA A 199 18.54 2.84 -1.96
C ALA A 199 18.02 1.94 -0.83
N ASP A 200 16.90 2.32 -0.21
CA ASP A 200 16.23 1.65 0.91
C ASP A 200 15.18 0.62 0.48
N HIS A 201 14.99 0.41 -0.82
CA HIS A 201 14.16 -0.66 -1.39
C HIS A 201 15.07 -1.65 -2.10
N ASN A 202 15.66 -2.56 -1.33
CA ASN A 202 16.78 -3.37 -1.78
C ASN A 202 16.65 -4.87 -1.50
N TYR A 203 15.58 -5.31 -0.84
CA TYR A 203 15.27 -6.73 -0.69
C TYR A 203 13.78 -7.00 -0.54
N LEU A 204 13.37 -8.21 -0.94
CA LEU A 204 12.00 -8.69 -0.89
C LEU A 204 11.69 -9.24 0.52
N VAL A 205 10.71 -8.66 1.20
CA VAL A 205 10.39 -8.94 2.61
C VAL A 205 9.25 -9.94 2.75
N HIS A 206 8.20 -9.75 1.96
CA HIS A 206 6.99 -10.57 1.98
C HIS A 206 6.44 -10.70 0.56
N VAL A 207 5.80 -11.82 0.27
CA VAL A 207 5.00 -12.00 -0.94
C VAL A 207 3.66 -12.59 -0.54
N LEU A 208 2.56 -11.89 -0.87
CA LEU A 208 1.20 -12.31 -0.61
C LEU A 208 0.50 -12.61 -1.93
N SER A 209 0.26 -13.88 -2.24
CA SER A 209 -0.59 -14.28 -3.36
C SER A 209 -2.04 -13.97 -3.03
N LEU A 210 -2.71 -13.25 -3.93
CA LEU A 210 -4.13 -12.98 -3.83
C LEU A 210 -4.94 -14.16 -4.38
N GLY A 211 -6.14 -14.36 -3.86
CA GLY A 211 -7.08 -15.39 -4.30
C GLY A 211 -8.53 -14.98 -4.09
#